data_AF-A0AA43BLA7-F1
#
_entry.id   AF-A0AA43BLA7-F1
#
_cell.length_a   1.000
_cell.length_b   1.000
_cell.length_c   1.000
_cell.angle_alpha   90.00
_cell.angle_beta   90.00
_cell.angle_gamma   90.00
#
_symmetry.space_group_name_H-M   'P 1'
#
loop_
_entity.id
_entity.type
_entity.pdbx_description
1 polymer ?
#
loop_
_entity_poly.entity_id
_entity_poly.type
_entity_poly.pdbx_seq_one_letter_code
_entity_poly.pdbx_strand_id
1 'polypeptide(L)'
;MAWCRWAATVLCLAAVLAAQIHWPVPPVPEQLAFQSIPDDRFSLLRRQVRQFVEARPRQGFEFVEQRQDATLQIYCRGVPVLWLERRSHYLLLQVSLDAHQRAPAVVRLRALLQWQLEPLDYLEQVLADVPEPVLLDRVLQILASDVPDGARCGVP
;
A
#
# COMPACT_ATOMS: atom_id res chain seq x y z
N MET A 1 -32.43 36.69 -2.63
CA MET A 1 -31.97 35.64 -3.59
C MET A 1 -30.45 35.48 -3.64
N ALA A 2 -29.65 36.55 -3.62
CA ALA A 2 -28.18 36.43 -3.61
C ALA A 2 -27.62 35.76 -2.33
N TRP A 3 -28.20 36.05 -1.16
CA TRP A 3 -27.69 35.57 0.13
C TRP A 3 -27.69 34.03 0.28
N CYS A 4 -28.76 33.36 -0.19
CA CYS A 4 -28.83 31.89 -0.15
C CYS A 4 -27.83 31.21 -1.10
N ARG A 5 -27.52 31.84 -2.25
CA ARG A 5 -26.49 31.31 -3.18
C ARG A 5 -25.11 31.33 -2.55
N TRP A 6 -24.76 32.40 -1.83
CA TRP A 6 -23.48 32.50 -1.14
C TRP A 6 -23.34 31.46 -0.02
N ALA A 7 -24.41 31.24 0.76
CA ALA A 7 -24.41 30.22 1.81
C ALA A 7 -24.21 28.80 1.23
N ALA A 8 -24.87 28.48 0.13
CA ALA A 8 -24.70 27.19 -0.55
C ALA A 8 -23.27 26.99 -1.07
N THR A 9 -22.66 28.02 -1.67
CA THR A 9 -21.26 27.94 -2.14
C THR A 9 -20.27 27.77 -1.00
N VAL A 10 -20.47 28.45 0.14
CA VAL A 10 -19.60 28.31 1.32
C VAL A 10 -19.71 26.89 1.89
N LEU A 11 -20.93 26.33 1.97
CA LEU A 11 -21.15 24.94 2.39
C LEU A 11 -20.51 23.93 1.45
N CYS A 12 -20.64 24.10 0.13
CA CYS A 12 -19.98 23.23 -0.85
C CYS A 12 -18.46 23.29 -0.76
N LEU A 13 -17.88 24.49 -0.62
CA LEU A 13 -16.44 24.65 -0.45
C LEU A 13 -15.95 24.01 0.85
N ALA A 14 -16.68 24.19 1.95
CA ALA A 14 -16.36 23.54 3.22
C ALA A 14 -16.44 22.01 3.14
N ALA A 15 -17.44 21.46 2.42
CA ALA A 15 -17.56 20.02 2.20
C ALA A 15 -16.41 19.46 1.34
N VAL A 16 -16.01 20.18 0.28
CA VAL A 16 -14.88 19.78 -0.57
C VAL A 16 -13.56 19.85 0.21
N LEU A 17 -13.35 20.89 1.02
CA LEU A 17 -12.18 21.02 1.90
C LEU A 17 -12.15 19.91 2.95
N ALA A 18 -13.28 19.63 3.60
CA ALA A 18 -13.37 18.55 4.58
C ALA A 18 -13.13 17.17 3.96
N ALA A 19 -13.64 16.94 2.75
CA ALA A 19 -13.41 15.71 1.99
C ALA A 19 -11.94 15.57 1.55
N GLN A 20 -11.28 16.64 1.13
CA GLN A 20 -9.85 16.67 0.80
C GLN A 20 -8.98 16.35 2.01
N ILE A 21 -9.31 16.89 3.19
CA ILE A 21 -8.56 16.62 4.43
C ILE A 21 -8.72 15.14 4.85
N HIS A 22 -9.88 14.53 4.57
CA HIS A 22 -10.12 13.12 4.85
C HIS A 22 -9.63 12.17 3.76
N TRP A 23 -9.18 12.68 2.61
CA TRP A 23 -8.68 11.80 1.56
C TRP A 23 -7.31 11.26 1.98
N PRO A 24 -7.17 9.94 2.16
CA PRO A 24 -5.89 9.37 2.53
C PRO A 24 -4.94 9.58 1.36
N VAL A 25 -3.97 10.49 1.53
CA VAL A 25 -2.83 10.58 0.62
C VAL A 25 -2.12 9.22 0.69
N PRO A 26 -1.92 8.52 -0.43
CA PRO A 26 -1.19 7.27 -0.42
C PRO A 26 0.20 7.52 0.18
N PRO A 27 0.54 6.89 1.30
CA PRO A 27 1.86 7.03 1.90
C PRO A 27 2.92 6.57 0.90
N VAL A 28 4.05 7.28 0.84
CA VAL A 28 5.20 6.90 0.02
C VAL A 28 5.57 5.45 0.37
N PRO A 29 5.61 4.51 -0.57
CA PRO A 29 5.88 3.12 -0.23
C PRO A 29 7.36 2.89 0.05
N GLU A 30 7.65 2.02 1.00
CA GLU A 30 8.94 1.35 1.07
C GLU A 30 9.01 0.28 -0.03
N GLN A 31 9.95 0.45 -0.95
CA GLN A 31 10.11 -0.40 -2.12
C GLN A 31 11.32 -1.31 -1.98
N LEU A 32 11.16 -2.56 -2.40
CA LEU A 32 12.22 -3.53 -2.51
C LEU A 32 12.08 -4.25 -3.83
N ALA A 33 13.20 -4.41 -4.53
CA ALA A 33 13.23 -5.06 -5.82
C ALA A 33 13.89 -6.43 -5.71
N PHE A 34 13.28 -7.40 -6.37
CA PHE A 34 13.61 -8.81 -6.37
C PHE A 34 13.83 -9.29 -7.79
N GLN A 35 14.52 -10.42 -7.95
CA GLN A 35 14.66 -11.04 -9.25
C GLN A 35 13.29 -11.42 -9.83
N SER A 36 13.18 -11.39 -11.16
CA SER A 36 11.97 -11.83 -11.84
C SER A 36 11.68 -13.31 -11.53
N ILE A 37 10.39 -13.65 -11.44
CA ILE A 37 9.94 -15.02 -11.19
C ILE A 37 9.06 -15.51 -12.35
N PRO A 38 8.99 -16.84 -12.58
CA PRO A 38 8.12 -17.42 -13.60
C PRO A 38 6.64 -17.29 -13.23
N ASP A 39 5.77 -17.43 -14.24
CA ASP A 39 4.31 -17.19 -14.15
C ASP A 39 3.62 -18.07 -13.09
N ASP A 40 4.07 -19.32 -12.95
CA ASP A 40 3.55 -20.29 -12.01
C ASP A 40 3.85 -19.88 -10.56
N ARG A 41 5.09 -19.44 -10.28
CA ARG A 41 5.46 -18.87 -8.98
C ARG A 41 4.71 -17.58 -8.68
N PHE A 42 4.57 -16.70 -9.67
CA PHE A 42 3.79 -15.46 -9.47
C PHE A 42 2.31 -15.78 -9.17
N SER A 43 1.73 -16.78 -9.85
CA SER A 43 0.38 -17.25 -9.57
C SER A 43 0.24 -17.88 -8.18
N LEU A 44 1.30 -18.49 -7.64
CA LEU A 44 1.33 -18.96 -6.25
C LEU A 44 1.28 -17.79 -5.27
N LEU A 45 2.11 -16.76 -5.46
CA LEU A 45 2.10 -15.56 -4.62
C LEU A 45 0.73 -14.87 -4.67
N ARG A 46 0.14 -14.76 -5.86
CA ARG A 46 -1.24 -14.25 -6.04
C ARG A 46 -2.26 -14.99 -5.19
N ARG A 47 -2.24 -16.33 -5.20
CA ARG A 47 -3.13 -17.14 -4.37
C ARG A 47 -2.87 -16.92 -2.88
N GLN A 48 -1.60 -16.85 -2.45
CA GLN A 48 -1.25 -16.61 -1.05
C GLN A 48 -1.73 -15.24 -0.56
N VAL A 49 -1.54 -14.19 -1.36
CA VAL A 49 -1.99 -12.82 -1.06
C VAL A 49 -3.52 -12.76 -0.99
N ARG A 50 -4.21 -13.41 -1.93
CA ARG A 50 -5.68 -13.49 -1.93
C ARG A 50 -6.21 -14.23 -0.69
N GLN A 51 -5.62 -15.40 -0.37
CA GLN A 51 -5.97 -16.19 0.82
C GLN A 51 -5.76 -15.40 2.13
N PHE A 52 -4.73 -14.56 2.20
CA PHE A 52 -4.50 -13.69 3.35
C PHE A 52 -5.69 -12.74 3.59
N VAL A 53 -6.26 -12.16 2.53
CA VAL A 53 -7.42 -11.26 2.62
C VAL A 53 -8.70 -12.05 2.90
N GLU A 54 -8.93 -13.16 2.20
CA GLU A 54 -10.10 -14.02 2.37
C GLU A 54 -10.22 -14.61 3.78
N ALA A 55 -9.09 -14.89 4.44
CA ALA A 55 -9.07 -15.32 5.84
C ALA A 55 -9.48 -14.23 6.84
N ARG A 56 -9.67 -12.97 6.38
CA ARG A 56 -9.88 -11.78 7.21
C ARG A 56 -11.08 -10.92 6.74
N PRO A 57 -12.27 -11.51 6.50
CA PRO A 57 -13.36 -10.84 5.79
C PRO A 57 -13.95 -9.62 6.54
N ARG A 58 -13.76 -9.52 7.86
CA ARG A 58 -14.27 -8.41 8.69
C ARG A 58 -13.22 -7.37 9.07
N GLN A 59 -11.97 -7.57 8.65
CA GLN A 59 -10.86 -6.74 9.09
C GLN A 59 -10.57 -5.56 8.16
N GLY A 60 -11.44 -5.31 7.16
CA GLY A 60 -11.33 -4.17 6.23
C GLY A 60 -10.25 -4.32 5.16
N PHE A 61 -9.72 -5.54 4.97
CA PHE A 61 -8.79 -5.84 3.89
C PHE A 61 -9.52 -6.11 2.59
N GLU A 62 -8.96 -5.60 1.49
CA GLU A 62 -9.45 -5.82 0.14
C GLU A 62 -8.27 -6.20 -0.76
N PHE A 63 -8.51 -7.12 -1.68
CA PHE A 63 -7.51 -7.58 -2.63
C PHE A 63 -7.90 -7.10 -4.03
N VAL A 64 -6.97 -6.41 -4.70
CA VAL A 64 -7.18 -5.83 -6.03
C VAL A 64 -6.07 -6.27 -6.97
N GLU A 65 -6.46 -6.76 -8.14
CA GLU A 65 -5.54 -7.05 -9.23
C GLU A 65 -5.67 -5.94 -10.29
N GLN A 66 -4.54 -5.35 -10.65
CA GLN A 66 -4.47 -4.30 -11.65
C GLN A 66 -3.59 -4.75 -12.82
N ARG A 67 -3.96 -4.32 -14.03
CA ARG A 67 -3.20 -4.50 -15.28
C ARG A 67 -2.87 -5.98 -15.60
N GLN A 68 -3.86 -6.76 -16.03
CA GLN A 68 -3.72 -8.14 -16.53
C GLN A 68 -2.76 -9.01 -15.70
N ASP A 69 -3.02 -9.15 -14.40
CA ASP A 69 -2.19 -9.96 -13.49
C ASP A 69 -0.74 -9.45 -13.27
N ALA A 70 -0.39 -8.24 -13.69
CA ALA A 70 0.94 -7.68 -13.45
C ALA A 70 1.09 -7.05 -12.07
N THR A 71 0.00 -6.59 -11.45
CA THR A 71 0.06 -5.90 -10.15
C THR A 71 -0.97 -6.46 -9.19
N LEU A 72 -0.51 -6.90 -8.02
CA LEU A 72 -1.32 -7.39 -6.90
C LEU A 72 -1.28 -6.34 -5.80
N GLN A 73 -2.44 -5.95 -5.27
CA GLN A 73 -2.51 -4.91 -4.24
C GLN A 73 -3.41 -5.38 -3.09
N ILE A 74 -2.99 -5.06 -1.87
CA ILE A 74 -3.85 -5.14 -0.69
C ILE A 74 -4.18 -3.73 -0.25
N TYR A 75 -5.47 -3.49 -0.11
CA TYR A 75 -6.03 -2.30 0.49
C TYR A 75 -6.50 -2.57 1.91
N CYS A 76 -6.36 -1.57 2.75
CA CYS A 76 -6.97 -1.47 4.06
C CYS A 76 -7.92 -0.27 4.05
N ARG A 77 -9.23 -0.51 4.10
CA ARG A 77 -10.27 0.54 4.10
C ARG A 77 -10.08 1.56 2.95
N GLY A 78 -9.78 1.07 1.75
CA GLY A 78 -9.53 1.92 0.57
C GLY A 78 -8.14 2.58 0.52
N VAL A 79 -7.29 2.38 1.54
CA VAL A 79 -5.89 2.81 1.52
C VAL A 79 -4.98 1.63 1.18
N PRO A 80 -4.17 1.73 0.13
CA PRO A 80 -3.30 0.62 -0.23
C PRO A 80 -2.10 0.50 0.72
N VAL A 81 -1.83 -0.74 1.14
CA VAL A 81 -0.85 -1.06 2.19
C VAL A 81 0.23 -2.06 1.74
N LEU A 82 -0.05 -2.83 0.68
CA LEU A 82 0.91 -3.76 0.06
C LEU A 82 0.71 -3.75 -1.45
N TRP A 83 1.80 -3.84 -2.20
CA TRP A 83 1.77 -3.91 -3.64
C TRP A 83 2.88 -4.84 -4.12
N LEU A 84 2.53 -5.78 -4.99
CA LEU A 84 3.45 -6.64 -5.69
C LEU A 84 3.31 -6.38 -7.18
N GLU A 85 4.33 -5.83 -7.80
CA GLU A 85 4.32 -5.51 -9.22
C GLU A 85 5.37 -6.34 -9.96
N ARG A 86 4.91 -7.02 -11.00
CA ARG A 86 5.75 -7.74 -11.93
C ARG A 86 6.19 -6.80 -13.05
N ARG A 87 7.50 -6.63 -13.18
CA ARG A 87 8.14 -5.95 -14.31
C ARG A 87 8.82 -6.99 -15.21
N SER A 88 9.30 -6.56 -16.37
CA SER A 88 9.91 -7.44 -17.38
C SER A 88 11.18 -8.13 -16.87
N HIS A 89 11.97 -7.47 -16.03
CA HIS A 89 13.28 -7.97 -15.57
C HIS A 89 13.37 -8.16 -14.05
N TYR A 90 12.38 -7.69 -13.30
CA TYR A 90 12.40 -7.72 -11.84
C TYR A 90 10.99 -7.70 -11.28
N LEU A 91 10.88 -7.93 -9.98
CA LEU A 91 9.64 -7.90 -9.24
C LEU A 91 9.76 -6.87 -8.12
N LEU A 92 8.81 -5.96 -8.05
CA LEU A 92 8.74 -4.91 -7.04
C LEU A 92 7.77 -5.33 -5.94
N LEU A 93 8.26 -5.37 -4.72
CA LEU A 93 7.43 -5.46 -3.52
C LEU A 93 7.48 -4.13 -2.79
N GLN A 94 6.32 -3.57 -2.57
CA GLN A 94 6.16 -2.25 -1.97
C GLN A 94 5.22 -2.38 -0.75
N VAL A 95 5.46 -1.61 0.31
CA VAL A 95 4.58 -1.53 1.48
C VAL A 95 4.41 -0.07 1.90
N SER A 96 3.20 0.31 2.31
CA SER A 96 2.99 1.66 2.82
C SER A 96 3.81 1.93 4.09
N LEU A 97 4.34 3.14 4.24
CA LEU A 97 5.08 3.50 5.47
C LEU A 97 4.20 3.42 6.73
N ASP A 98 2.93 3.76 6.61
CA ASP A 98 1.95 3.66 7.70
C ASP A 98 1.44 2.22 7.93
N ALA A 99 1.88 1.22 7.14
CA ALA A 99 1.40 -0.16 7.25
C ALA A 99 1.63 -0.74 8.65
N HIS A 100 2.67 -0.31 9.36
CA HIS A 100 2.93 -0.79 10.71
C HIS A 100 1.80 -0.44 11.68
N GLN A 101 1.23 0.77 11.56
CA GLN A 101 0.10 1.21 12.38
C GLN A 101 -1.25 0.83 11.76
N ARG A 102 -1.41 1.04 10.45
CA ARG A 102 -2.65 0.82 9.71
C ARG A 102 -2.99 -0.65 9.54
N ALA A 103 -2.00 -1.49 9.25
CA ALA A 103 -2.21 -2.88 8.85
C ALA A 103 -1.05 -3.78 9.31
N PRO A 104 -0.85 -3.99 10.63
CA PRO A 104 0.31 -4.73 11.15
C PRO A 104 0.41 -6.18 10.65
N ALA A 105 -0.72 -6.79 10.26
CA ALA A 105 -0.73 -8.11 9.63
C ALA A 105 -0.07 -8.12 8.25
N VAL A 106 -0.14 -7.02 7.51
CA VAL A 106 0.49 -6.85 6.18
C VAL A 106 2.01 -6.78 6.28
N VAL A 107 2.55 -6.19 7.35
CA VAL A 107 4.01 -6.18 7.60
C VAL A 107 4.54 -7.61 7.77
N ARG A 108 3.77 -8.50 8.44
CA ARG A 108 4.13 -9.92 8.55
C ARG A 108 4.04 -10.64 7.21
N LEU A 109 3.00 -10.36 6.43
CA LEU A 109 2.86 -10.90 5.08
C LEU A 109 4.05 -10.46 4.19
N ARG A 110 4.45 -9.20 4.25
CA ARG A 110 5.64 -8.68 3.55
C ARG A 110 6.86 -9.52 3.88
N ALA A 111 7.16 -9.75 5.15
CA ALA A 111 8.29 -10.58 5.56
C ALA A 111 8.22 -11.99 4.96
N LEU A 112 7.04 -12.62 4.99
CA LEU A 112 6.85 -13.95 4.39
C LEU A 112 7.05 -13.95 2.87
N LEU A 113 6.64 -12.90 2.15
CA LEU A 113 6.87 -12.78 0.71
C LEU A 113 8.36 -12.56 0.42
N GLN A 114 9.02 -11.69 1.19
CA GLN A 114 10.47 -11.42 1.05
C GLN A 114 11.31 -12.68 1.22
N TRP A 115 10.99 -13.52 2.21
CA TRP A 115 11.70 -14.79 2.44
C TRP A 115 11.58 -15.78 1.28
N GLN A 116 10.57 -15.64 0.41
CA GLN A 116 10.36 -16.52 -0.74
C GLN A 116 10.99 -15.98 -2.04
N LEU A 117 11.51 -14.76 -2.02
CA LEU A 117 12.00 -14.04 -3.19
C LEU A 117 13.50 -13.79 -3.10
N GLU A 118 14.20 -13.91 -4.23
CA GLU A 118 15.62 -13.60 -4.31
C GLU A 118 15.80 -12.08 -4.47
N PRO A 119 16.51 -11.38 -3.57
CA PRO A 119 16.76 -9.95 -3.71
C PRO A 119 17.63 -9.68 -4.95
N LEU A 120 17.43 -8.52 -5.58
CA LEU A 120 18.38 -8.04 -6.59
C LEU A 120 19.70 -7.62 -5.94
N ASP A 121 20.79 -7.75 -6.66
CA ASP A 121 22.08 -7.23 -6.19
C ASP A 121 22.04 -5.68 -6.13
N TYR A 122 22.89 -5.07 -5.31
CA TYR A 122 22.93 -3.62 -5.09
C TYR A 122 23.04 -2.84 -6.41
N LEU A 123 23.91 -3.31 -7.32
CA LEU A 123 24.10 -2.73 -8.66
C LEU A 123 22.82 -2.80 -9.51
N GLU A 124 22.08 -3.90 -9.44
CA GLU A 124 20.86 -4.09 -10.20
C GLU A 124 19.71 -3.24 -9.64
N GLN A 125 19.66 -3.02 -8.32
CA GLN A 125 18.70 -2.12 -7.69
C GLN A 125 18.91 -0.66 -8.11
N VAL A 126 20.17 -0.21 -8.18
CA VAL A 126 20.52 1.13 -8.67
C VAL A 126 20.13 1.30 -10.14
N LEU A 127 20.38 0.29 -10.97
CA LEU A 127 19.97 0.30 -12.38
C LEU A 127 18.45 0.27 -12.58
N ALA A 128 17.71 -0.26 -11.61
CA ALA A 128 16.25 -0.28 -11.61
C ALA A 128 15.61 1.01 -11.06
N ASP A 129 16.42 2.04 -10.76
CA ASP A 129 16.00 3.33 -10.17
C ASP A 129 15.17 3.16 -8.88
N VAL A 130 15.51 2.13 -8.10
CA VAL A 130 14.84 1.85 -6.83
C VAL A 130 15.45 2.75 -5.77
N PRO A 131 14.70 3.69 -5.17
CA PRO A 131 15.26 4.65 -4.24
C PRO A 131 15.85 3.94 -3.01
N GLU A 132 17.11 4.25 -2.67
CA GLU A 132 17.77 3.75 -1.46
C GLU A 132 16.94 4.10 -0.20
N PRO A 133 16.94 3.22 0.82
CA PRO A 133 16.17 3.44 2.03
C PRO A 133 16.75 4.62 2.84
N VAL A 134 16.23 5.83 2.65
CA VAL A 134 16.57 6.99 3.48
C VAL A 134 16.01 6.77 4.89
N LEU A 135 16.86 6.31 5.82
CA LEU A 135 16.44 5.83 7.14
C LEU A 135 15.84 6.92 8.05
N LEU A 136 16.32 8.16 7.98
CA LEU A 136 16.00 9.20 8.96
C LEU A 136 14.63 9.87 8.72
N ASP A 137 14.37 10.33 7.50
CA ASP A 137 13.06 10.91 7.13
C ASP A 137 11.94 9.86 7.23
N ARG A 138 12.28 8.58 7.00
CA ARG A 138 11.38 7.43 7.14
C ARG A 138 10.93 7.19 8.58
N VAL A 139 11.84 7.22 9.55
CA VAL A 139 11.47 7.06 10.98
C VAL A 139 10.57 8.21 11.43
N LEU A 140 10.89 9.43 11.02
CA LEU A 140 10.07 10.61 11.36
C LEU A 140 8.66 10.52 10.77
N GLN A 141 8.49 10.03 9.53
CA GLN A 141 7.17 9.85 8.92
C GLN A 141 6.37 8.71 9.55
N ILE A 142 7.01 7.62 9.96
CA ILE A 142 6.35 6.54 10.73
C ILE A 142 5.85 7.11 12.06
N LEU A 143 6.68 7.86 12.79
CA LEU A 143 6.29 8.44 14.08
C LEU A 143 5.23 9.54 13.96
N ALA A 144 5.19 10.27 12.83
CA ALA A 144 4.22 11.33 12.58
C ALA A 144 2.86 10.83 12.04
N SER A 145 2.78 9.60 11.51
CA SER A 145 1.51 9.01 11.06
C SER A 145 0.70 8.51 12.25
N ASP A 146 -0.13 9.39 12.81
CA ASP A 146 -1.24 8.93 13.65
C ASP A 146 -2.36 8.42 12.74
N VAL A 147 -2.56 7.09 12.73
CA VAL A 147 -3.63 6.46 11.95
C VAL A 147 -4.86 6.31 12.86
N PRO A 148 -6.01 6.94 12.55
CA PRO A 148 -7.22 6.84 13.35
C PRO A 148 -7.65 5.39 13.54
N ASP A 149 -8.19 5.02 14.70
CA ASP A 149 -8.53 3.63 15.03
C ASP A 149 -9.49 2.98 14.01
N GLY A 150 -10.47 3.74 13.49
CA GLY A 150 -11.41 3.27 12.47
C GLY A 150 -10.79 3.07 11.07
N ALA A 151 -9.59 3.59 10.85
CA ALA A 151 -8.85 3.48 9.59
C ALA A 151 -7.85 2.30 9.59
N ARG A 152 -7.70 1.61 10.73
CA ARG A 152 -6.84 0.44 10.90
C ARG A 152 -7.56 -0.84 10.47
N CYS A 153 -6.78 -1.79 9.94
CA CYS A 153 -7.22 -3.13 9.59
C CYS A 153 -6.56 -4.16 10.49
N GLY A 154 -7.29 -5.23 10.77
CA GLY A 154 -6.83 -6.30 11.67
C GLY A 154 -7.25 -6.14 13.13
N VAL A 155 -7.96 -5.05 13.46
CA VAL A 155 -8.67 -4.92 14.74
C VAL A 155 -10.01 -5.70 14.60
N PRO A 156 -10.34 -6.61 15.55
CA PRO A 156 -11.57 -7.40 15.50
C PRO A 156 -12.84 -6.57 15.71
#